data_AF-A0A374WNR0-F1
#
_entry.id   AF-A0A374WNR0-F1
#
_cell.length_a   1.000
_cell.length_b   1.000
_cell.length_c   1.000
_cell.angle_alpha   90.00
_cell.angle_beta   90.00
_cell.angle_gamma   90.00
#
_symmetry.space_group_name_H-M   'P 1'
#
loop_
_entity.id
_entity.type
_entity.pdbx_description
1 polymer ?
#
loop_
_entity_poly.entity_id
_entity_poly.type
_entity_poly.pdbx_seq_one_letter_code
_entity_poly.pdbx_strand_id
1 'polypeptide(L)'
;MNNIKECQEALFTWMSLQNQVNYNTIKKYCEYLNLQYNLLIEEHPAWKIFLPLFFAGNIDFCGDNCFKVTEPIAVTKRDFCIYTNIFNQSLDVSTAFPFIFRSKEVPHIDFKKIYRFNAVSILKHFPTVKDIVSKFEPLPLNDFSSLKFDNREIKFGVAQKEDWNLKYYFVYPETRRVVAVPYWNVNPDGINVAYCYSRSIDGRGNGKYSLKDKRMYITSYRFPILLYRILLLESLLEGNTPFFEQGLYIFPNINLNIANQINRILNNSIQYE
;
A
#
# COMPACT_ATOMS: atom_id res chain seq x y z
N MET A 1 -15.87 17.46 1.76
CA MET A 1 -14.63 16.66 1.58
C MET A 1 -13.48 17.07 2.52
N ASN A 2 -13.56 18.17 3.28
CA ASN A 2 -12.50 18.59 4.21
C ASN A 2 -12.41 17.69 5.46
N ASN A 3 -13.55 17.20 5.94
CA ASN A 3 -13.65 16.45 7.20
C ASN A 3 -12.85 15.13 7.23
N ILE A 4 -12.61 14.48 6.07
CA ILE A 4 -11.84 13.22 6.04
C ILE A 4 -10.37 13.47 6.36
N LYS A 5 -9.81 14.57 5.84
CA LYS A 5 -8.43 14.97 6.09
C LYS A 5 -8.27 15.35 7.56
N GLU A 6 -9.20 16.09 8.12
CA GLU A 6 -9.25 16.42 9.55
C GLU A 6 -9.31 15.16 10.42
N CYS A 7 -10.10 14.15 10.03
CA CYS A 7 -10.14 12.86 10.74
C CYS A 7 -8.82 12.09 10.64
N GLN A 8 -8.17 12.10 9.47
CA GLN A 8 -6.84 11.52 9.30
C GLN A 8 -5.82 12.23 10.20
N GLU A 9 -5.87 13.55 10.27
CA GLU A 9 -5.02 14.36 11.12
C GLU A 9 -5.26 14.14 12.62
N ALA A 10 -6.52 14.05 13.03
CA ALA A 10 -6.91 13.75 14.40
C ALA A 10 -6.47 12.34 14.82
N LEU A 11 -6.67 11.33 13.95
CA LEU A 11 -6.22 9.96 14.22
C LEU A 11 -4.69 9.91 14.35
N PHE A 12 -3.97 10.52 13.41
CA PHE A 12 -2.51 10.55 13.42
C PHE A 12 -1.97 11.23 14.69
N THR A 13 -2.54 12.38 15.07
CA THR A 13 -2.14 13.13 16.27
C THR A 13 -2.41 12.33 17.54
N TRP A 14 -3.56 11.65 17.64
CA TRP A 14 -3.83 10.79 18.78
C TRP A 14 -2.84 9.62 18.84
N MET A 15 -2.54 8.98 17.69
CA MET A 15 -1.59 7.87 17.62
C MET A 15 -0.15 8.29 17.94
N SER A 16 0.27 9.52 17.63
CA SER A 16 1.64 10.00 17.91
C SER A 16 1.90 10.19 19.40
N LEU A 17 0.85 10.34 20.20
CA LEU A 17 0.93 10.37 21.67
C LEU A 17 1.01 8.96 22.28
N GLN A 18 0.85 7.91 21.47
CA GLN A 18 0.95 6.52 21.90
C GLN A 18 2.29 5.93 21.46
N ASN A 19 2.83 5.00 22.24
CA ASN A 19 4.01 4.24 21.80
C ASN A 19 3.67 3.26 20.67
N GLN A 20 2.58 2.50 20.85
CA GLN A 20 2.09 1.49 19.92
C GLN A 20 0.60 1.26 20.17
N VAL A 21 -0.17 1.02 19.10
CA VAL A 21 -1.62 0.89 19.16
C VAL A 21 -2.08 -0.37 18.42
N ASN A 22 -2.95 -1.16 19.03
CA ASN A 22 -3.58 -2.30 18.38
C ASN A 22 -4.61 -1.86 17.34
N TYR A 23 -4.67 -2.55 16.20
CA TYR A 23 -5.61 -2.24 15.11
C TYR A 23 -7.08 -2.25 15.52
N ASN A 24 -7.48 -3.09 16.48
CA ASN A 24 -8.86 -3.09 16.97
C ASN A 24 -9.22 -1.77 17.66
N THR A 25 -8.29 -1.16 18.37
CA THR A 25 -8.47 0.17 18.96
C THR A 25 -8.52 1.26 17.89
N ILE A 26 -7.64 1.17 16.89
CA ILE A 26 -7.63 2.09 15.74
C ILE A 26 -8.98 2.06 15.01
N LYS A 27 -9.56 0.87 14.78
CA LYS A 27 -10.89 0.73 14.16
C LYS A 27 -11.98 1.46 14.95
N LYS A 28 -12.04 1.25 16.27
CA LYS A 28 -13.00 1.93 17.16
C LYS A 28 -12.84 3.45 17.10
N TYR A 29 -11.60 3.94 17.04
CA TYR A 29 -11.34 5.37 16.93
C TYR A 29 -11.77 5.93 15.57
N CYS A 30 -11.56 5.18 14.48
CA CYS A 30 -12.06 5.55 13.16
C CYS A 30 -13.59 5.59 13.11
N GLU A 31 -14.28 4.65 13.78
CA GLU A 31 -15.75 4.66 13.92
C GLU A 31 -16.23 5.89 14.70
N TYR A 32 -15.55 6.22 15.80
CA TYR A 32 -15.83 7.43 16.57
C TYR A 32 -15.66 8.70 15.72
N LEU A 33 -14.54 8.84 15.01
CA LEU A 33 -14.29 9.98 14.12
C LEU A 33 -15.32 10.08 12.99
N ASN A 34 -15.72 8.94 12.39
CA ASN A 34 -16.77 8.88 11.37
C ASN A 34 -18.09 9.49 11.86
N LEU A 35 -18.47 9.20 13.12
CA LEU A 35 -19.67 9.75 13.74
C LEU A 35 -19.50 11.23 14.10
N GLN A 36 -18.42 11.61 14.77
CA GLN A 36 -18.21 12.98 15.25
C GLN A 36 -18.12 14.00 14.11
N TYR A 37 -17.48 13.63 13.00
CA TYR A 37 -17.28 14.51 11.85
C TYR A 37 -18.34 14.31 10.76
N ASN A 38 -19.38 13.50 11.03
CA ASN A 38 -20.48 13.19 10.14
C ASN A 38 -20.01 12.81 8.72
N LEU A 39 -19.04 11.89 8.63
CA LEU A 39 -18.44 11.51 7.35
C LEU A 39 -19.34 10.61 6.50
N LEU A 40 -20.37 10.01 7.10
CA LEU A 40 -21.33 9.10 6.46
C LEU A 40 -20.66 7.91 5.75
N ILE A 41 -19.52 7.43 6.26
CA ILE A 41 -18.88 6.23 5.74
C ILE A 41 -19.64 5.03 6.30
N GLU A 42 -20.40 4.36 5.45
CA GLU A 42 -21.25 3.22 5.84
C GLU A 42 -20.40 1.96 6.13
N GLU A 43 -19.34 1.71 5.35
CA GLU A 43 -18.52 0.51 5.47
C GLU A 43 -17.06 0.84 5.81
N HIS A 44 -16.57 0.18 6.87
CA HIS A 44 -15.17 0.17 7.29
C HIS A 44 -14.47 1.55 7.31
N PRO A 45 -14.81 2.46 8.25
CA PRO A 45 -14.17 3.79 8.36
C PRO A 45 -12.64 3.78 8.38
N ALA A 46 -12.03 2.74 8.97
CA ALA A 46 -10.58 2.53 8.97
C ALA A 46 -9.97 2.49 7.56
N TRP A 47 -10.72 2.08 6.52
CA TRP A 47 -10.22 2.07 5.15
C TRP A 47 -10.06 3.46 4.53
N LYS A 48 -10.81 4.45 5.03
CA LYS A 48 -10.76 5.83 4.53
C LYS A 48 -9.95 6.76 5.44
N ILE A 49 -9.88 6.43 6.73
CA ILE A 49 -9.17 7.27 7.73
C ILE A 49 -7.77 6.70 8.00
N PHE A 50 -7.66 5.43 8.37
CA PHE A 50 -6.38 4.84 8.79
C PHE A 50 -5.53 4.36 7.61
N LEU A 51 -6.10 3.58 6.69
CA LEU A 51 -5.32 2.97 5.61
C LEU A 51 -4.55 3.97 4.75
N PRO A 52 -5.05 5.18 4.43
CA PRO A 52 -4.25 6.16 3.70
C PRO A 52 -2.95 6.56 4.42
N LEU A 53 -3.01 6.77 5.74
CA LEU A 53 -1.82 7.08 6.57
C LEU A 53 -0.84 5.90 6.59
N PHE A 54 -1.38 4.69 6.71
CA PHE A 54 -0.57 3.47 6.68
C PHE A 54 0.07 3.23 5.30
N PHE A 55 -0.68 3.41 4.21
CA PHE A 55 -0.16 3.23 2.86
C PHE A 55 0.89 4.27 2.51
N ALA A 56 0.68 5.53 2.89
CA ALA A 56 1.60 6.63 2.61
C ALA A 56 2.90 6.57 3.43
N GLY A 57 2.95 5.75 4.49
CA GLY A 57 4.16 5.53 5.29
C GLY A 57 4.27 6.38 6.54
N ASN A 58 3.19 7.07 6.92
CA ASN A 58 3.11 7.81 8.18
C ASN A 58 3.05 6.89 9.40
N ILE A 59 2.57 5.66 9.20
CA ILE A 59 2.38 4.65 10.24
C ILE A 59 3.07 3.36 9.80
N ASP A 60 3.75 2.71 10.74
CA ASP A 60 4.43 1.43 10.56
C ASP A 60 3.72 0.30 11.30
N PHE A 61 3.71 -0.87 10.66
CA PHE A 61 3.29 -2.12 11.28
C PHE A 61 4.43 -2.70 12.11
N CYS A 62 4.14 -3.08 13.35
CA CYS A 62 5.13 -3.47 14.35
C CYS A 62 5.03 -4.94 14.76
N GLY A 63 4.25 -5.76 14.04
CA GLY A 63 3.91 -7.12 14.47
C GLY A 63 2.67 -7.15 15.37
N ASP A 64 2.11 -8.35 15.54
CA ASP A 64 1.03 -8.66 16.49
C ASP A 64 -0.19 -7.72 16.41
N ASN A 65 -0.62 -7.41 15.19
CA ASN A 65 -1.74 -6.51 14.92
C ASN A 65 -1.55 -5.06 15.42
N CYS A 66 -0.32 -4.65 15.70
CA CYS A 66 -0.03 -3.37 16.31
C CYS A 66 0.75 -2.44 15.39
N PHE A 67 0.51 -1.14 15.55
CA PHE A 67 0.97 -0.08 14.67
C PHE A 67 1.53 1.09 15.48
N LYS A 68 2.49 1.81 14.93
CA LYS A 68 3.05 3.02 15.54
C LYS A 68 3.25 4.11 14.50
N VAL A 69 3.24 5.37 14.94
CA VAL A 69 3.65 6.48 14.07
C VAL A 69 5.13 6.31 13.71
N THR A 70 5.43 6.40 12.43
CA THR A 70 6.80 6.32 11.91
C THR A 70 7.59 7.51 12.42
N GLU A 71 8.86 7.32 12.79
CA GLU A 71 9.70 8.44 13.18
C GLU A 71 9.83 9.44 12.01
N PRO A 72 9.97 10.75 12.27
CA PRO A 72 10.21 11.71 11.22
C PRO A 72 11.48 11.36 10.44
N ILE A 73 11.33 11.29 9.11
CA ILE A 73 12.42 11.02 8.18
C ILE A 73 12.44 12.08 7.10
N ALA A 74 13.62 12.28 6.53
CA ALA A 74 13.80 13.02 5.29
C ALA A 74 14.34 12.11 4.19
N VAL A 75 13.81 12.30 2.99
CA VAL A 75 14.11 11.52 1.79
C VAL A 75 14.43 12.51 0.69
N THR A 76 15.65 12.43 0.16
CA THR A 76 16.18 13.40 -0.81
C THR A 76 16.39 12.76 -2.17
N LYS A 77 16.14 13.53 -3.23
CA LYS A 77 16.50 13.17 -4.60
C LYS A 77 16.72 14.45 -5.40
N ARG A 78 17.95 14.64 -5.91
CA ARG A 78 18.37 15.87 -6.59
C ARG A 78 18.06 17.08 -5.70
N ASP A 79 17.25 18.01 -6.20
CA ASP A 79 16.92 19.31 -5.59
C ASP A 79 15.59 19.28 -4.82
N PHE A 80 15.13 18.09 -4.41
CA PHE A 80 13.91 17.95 -3.63
C PHE A 80 14.11 17.06 -2.41
N CYS A 81 13.43 17.46 -1.33
CA CYS A 81 13.31 16.72 -0.09
C CYS A 81 11.83 16.45 0.17
N ILE A 82 11.51 15.19 0.45
CA ILE A 82 10.25 14.77 1.06
C ILE A 82 10.53 14.45 2.52
N TYR A 83 9.72 14.97 3.41
CA TYR A 83 9.82 14.65 4.84
C TYR A 83 8.45 14.43 5.45
N THR A 84 8.41 13.63 6.50
CA THR A 84 7.14 13.13 7.04
C THR A 84 7.00 13.37 8.53
N ASN A 85 5.75 13.34 9.01
CA ASN A 85 5.40 13.23 10.43
C ASN A 85 5.91 14.38 11.32
N ILE A 86 6.11 15.55 10.73
CA ILE A 86 6.39 16.79 11.48
C ILE A 86 5.10 17.60 11.62
N PHE A 87 4.84 18.09 12.83
CA PHE A 87 3.69 18.95 13.13
C PHE A 87 3.99 20.42 12.78
N ASN A 88 2.92 21.23 12.65
CA ASN A 88 3.00 22.69 12.48
C ASN A 88 3.86 23.16 11.29
N GLN A 89 3.81 22.41 10.19
CA GLN A 89 4.45 22.81 8.93
C GLN A 89 3.56 23.80 8.17
N SER A 90 4.18 24.65 7.37
CA SER A 90 3.48 25.63 6.55
C SER A 90 2.77 24.97 5.35
N LEU A 91 1.75 25.66 4.83
CA LEU A 91 0.94 25.18 3.71
C LEU A 91 1.72 25.15 2.38
N ASP A 92 2.75 25.98 2.25
CA ASP A 92 3.62 26.07 1.06
C ASP A 92 4.41 24.79 0.79
N VAL A 93 4.76 24.04 1.84
CA VAL A 93 5.47 22.76 1.77
C VAL A 93 4.53 21.56 1.85
N SER A 94 3.23 21.78 2.06
CA SER A 94 2.26 20.70 2.23
C SER A 94 1.94 19.98 0.93
N THR A 95 1.82 18.65 0.99
CA THR A 95 1.27 17.87 -0.12
C THR A 95 -0.21 17.55 0.09
N ALA A 96 -0.84 16.90 -0.89
CA ALA A 96 -2.19 16.37 -0.74
C ALA A 96 -2.28 15.21 0.28
N PHE A 97 -1.15 14.67 0.71
CA PHE A 97 -1.07 13.56 1.66
C PHE A 97 -0.79 14.10 3.07
N PRO A 98 -1.60 13.74 4.08
CA PRO A 98 -1.39 14.22 5.45
C PRO A 98 0.02 13.90 5.96
N PHE A 99 0.64 14.88 6.62
CA PHE A 99 1.98 14.76 7.19
C PHE A 99 3.06 14.28 6.22
N ILE A 100 2.89 14.54 4.92
CA ILE A 100 3.94 14.43 3.93
C ILE A 100 4.16 15.82 3.34
N PHE A 101 5.40 16.28 3.45
CA PHE A 101 5.81 17.61 3.05
C PHE A 101 6.88 17.52 1.99
N ARG A 102 6.94 18.54 1.13
CA ARG A 102 7.90 18.65 0.05
C ARG A 102 8.55 20.03 0.07
N SER A 103 9.86 20.05 0.02
CA SER A 103 10.67 21.26 -0.07
C SER A 103 11.77 21.10 -1.12
N LYS A 104 12.32 22.23 -1.58
CA LYS A 104 13.50 22.24 -2.46
C LYS A 104 14.81 21.98 -1.70
N GLU A 105 14.84 22.33 -0.42
CA GLU A 105 15.99 22.14 0.45
C GLU A 105 15.61 21.25 1.63
N VAL A 106 16.59 20.58 2.22
CA VAL A 106 16.35 19.86 3.48
C VAL A 106 16.03 20.89 4.56
N PRO A 107 14.85 20.85 5.19
CA PRO A 107 14.48 21.85 6.17
C PRO A 107 15.38 21.73 7.42
N HIS A 108 15.52 22.84 8.16
CA HIS A 108 16.24 22.89 9.44
C HIS A 108 15.45 22.19 10.57
N ILE A 109 15.23 20.90 10.40
CA ILE A 109 14.55 20.00 11.33
C ILE A 109 15.53 18.89 11.69
N ASP A 110 15.59 18.53 12.96
CA ASP A 110 16.44 17.43 13.42
C ASP A 110 15.84 16.08 13.01
N PHE A 111 16.23 15.60 11.83
CA PHE A 111 15.89 14.26 11.37
C PHE A 111 16.91 13.26 11.89
N LYS A 112 16.42 12.22 12.58
CA LYS A 112 17.27 11.08 12.98
C LYS A 112 17.99 10.46 11.78
N LYS A 113 17.34 10.45 10.61
CA LYS A 113 17.88 9.88 9.37
C LYS A 113 17.44 10.68 8.14
N ILE A 114 18.41 10.89 7.25
CA ILE A 114 18.22 11.46 5.91
C ILE A 114 18.66 10.41 4.89
N TYR A 115 17.76 10.03 3.99
CA TYR A 115 18.04 9.02 2.96
C TYR A 115 18.15 9.65 1.59
N ARG A 116 19.04 9.11 0.74
CA ARG A 116 19.06 9.42 -0.69
C ARG A 116 18.24 8.38 -1.45
N PHE A 117 17.17 8.83 -2.10
CA PHE A 117 16.22 7.95 -2.76
C PHE A 117 16.66 7.55 -4.16
N ASN A 118 16.58 6.26 -4.45
CA ASN A 118 16.75 5.71 -5.79
C ASN A 118 15.81 4.51 -5.95
N ALA A 119 14.64 4.76 -6.55
CA ALA A 119 13.61 3.75 -6.76
C ALA A 119 14.13 2.51 -7.51
N VAL A 120 14.92 2.69 -8.57
CA VAL A 120 15.47 1.56 -9.34
C VAL A 120 16.38 0.69 -8.48
N SER A 121 17.27 1.30 -7.70
CA SER A 121 18.17 0.57 -6.80
C SER A 121 17.40 -0.20 -5.74
N ILE A 122 16.35 0.39 -5.15
CA ILE A 122 15.50 -0.27 -4.16
C ILE A 122 14.76 -1.45 -4.80
N LEU A 123 14.05 -1.21 -5.90
CA LEU A 123 13.20 -2.20 -6.57
C LEU A 123 13.97 -3.39 -7.14
N LYS A 124 15.25 -3.23 -7.51
CA LYS A 124 16.10 -4.36 -7.96
C LYS A 124 16.21 -5.47 -6.91
N HIS A 125 16.11 -5.14 -5.62
CA HIS A 125 16.22 -6.11 -4.53
C HIS A 125 14.88 -6.76 -4.16
N PHE A 126 13.76 -6.32 -4.77
CA PHE A 126 12.46 -6.88 -4.47
C PHE A 126 12.28 -8.23 -5.19
N PRO A 127 11.82 -9.28 -4.48
CA PRO A 127 11.41 -10.53 -5.11
C PRO A 127 10.15 -10.33 -5.96
N THR A 128 9.83 -11.30 -6.83
CA THR A 128 8.55 -11.27 -7.53
C THR A 128 7.41 -11.66 -6.59
N VAL A 129 6.17 -11.27 -6.92
CA VAL A 129 4.98 -11.70 -6.16
C VAL A 129 4.85 -13.24 -6.14
N LYS A 130 5.27 -13.92 -7.22
CA LYS A 130 5.35 -15.39 -7.29
C LYS A 130 6.32 -15.95 -6.24
N ASP A 131 7.51 -15.37 -6.14
CA ASP A 131 8.55 -15.84 -5.20
C ASP A 131 8.18 -15.58 -3.74
N ILE A 132 7.34 -14.58 -3.46
CA ILE A 132 6.82 -14.34 -2.12
C ILE A 132 5.76 -15.39 -1.77
N VAL A 133 4.77 -15.60 -2.66
CA VAL A 133 3.67 -16.54 -2.42
C VAL A 133 4.17 -17.99 -2.35
N SER A 134 5.28 -18.34 -3.00
CA SER A 134 5.89 -19.67 -2.91
C SER A 134 6.41 -20.03 -1.52
N LYS A 135 6.71 -19.01 -0.70
CA LYS A 135 7.17 -19.15 0.68
C LYS A 135 6.05 -19.20 1.71
N PHE A 136 4.79 -19.04 1.29
CA PHE A 136 3.66 -19.17 2.20
C PHE A 136 3.49 -20.61 2.68
N GLU A 137 2.94 -20.75 3.87
CA GLU A 137 2.79 -22.04 4.56
C GLU A 137 1.92 -22.98 3.71
N PRO A 138 2.45 -24.14 3.27
CA PRO A 138 1.67 -25.12 2.54
C PRO A 138 0.64 -25.77 3.46
N LEU A 139 -0.55 -26.00 2.93
CA LEU A 139 -1.60 -26.72 3.65
C LEU A 139 -1.83 -28.08 3.01
N PRO A 140 -2.07 -29.14 3.82
CA PRO A 140 -2.47 -30.46 3.34
C PRO A 140 -3.95 -30.47 2.95
N LEU A 141 -4.41 -29.46 2.20
CA LEU A 141 -5.78 -29.36 1.72
C LEU A 141 -5.88 -30.08 0.37
N ASN A 142 -6.57 -31.22 0.38
CA ASN A 142 -6.85 -32.00 -0.82
C ASN A 142 -8.28 -31.75 -1.37
N ASP A 143 -9.14 -31.08 -0.60
CA ASP A 143 -10.51 -30.74 -1.00
C ASP A 143 -10.68 -29.22 -1.13
N PHE A 144 -11.05 -28.78 -2.33
CA PHE A 144 -11.26 -27.37 -2.71
C PHE A 144 -12.74 -27.00 -2.83
N SER A 145 -13.65 -27.93 -2.56
CA SER A 145 -15.10 -27.75 -2.76
C SER A 145 -15.68 -26.61 -1.92
N SER A 146 -15.12 -26.37 -0.72
CA SER A 146 -15.54 -25.30 0.20
C SER A 146 -14.88 -23.94 -0.07
N LEU A 147 -14.09 -23.79 -1.14
CA LEU A 147 -13.37 -22.55 -1.44
C LEU A 147 -14.18 -21.64 -2.37
N LYS A 148 -14.37 -20.39 -1.94
CA LYS A 148 -14.90 -19.28 -2.74
C LYS A 148 -13.75 -18.51 -3.36
N PHE A 149 -13.56 -18.69 -4.67
CA PHE A 149 -12.50 -18.02 -5.43
C PHE A 149 -12.87 -16.57 -5.74
N ASP A 150 -11.87 -15.69 -5.68
CA ASP A 150 -11.99 -14.31 -6.18
C ASP A 150 -12.31 -14.31 -7.68
N ASN A 151 -11.55 -15.09 -8.45
CA ASN A 151 -11.84 -15.34 -9.85
C ASN A 151 -12.65 -16.64 -9.99
N ARG A 152 -13.96 -16.49 -10.20
CA ARG A 152 -14.91 -17.62 -10.29
C ARG A 152 -14.74 -18.47 -11.55
N GLU A 153 -14.18 -17.91 -12.61
CA GLU A 153 -14.08 -18.58 -13.91
C GLU A 153 -12.97 -19.64 -13.89
N ILE A 154 -11.76 -19.24 -13.49
CA ILE A 154 -10.61 -20.15 -13.54
C ILE A 154 -10.48 -21.03 -12.28
N LYS A 155 -11.05 -20.62 -11.13
CA LYS A 155 -10.95 -21.33 -9.84
C LYS A 155 -9.50 -21.61 -9.40
N PHE A 156 -8.64 -20.60 -9.55
CA PHE A 156 -7.26 -20.58 -9.05
C PHE A 156 -6.91 -19.20 -8.51
N GLY A 157 -5.79 -19.08 -7.81
CA GLY A 157 -5.35 -17.85 -7.18
C GLY A 157 -6.00 -17.66 -5.81
N VAL A 158 -6.38 -16.42 -5.49
CA VAL A 158 -6.92 -16.10 -4.15
C VAL A 158 -8.31 -16.73 -3.96
N ALA A 159 -8.48 -17.40 -2.82
CA ALA A 159 -9.75 -17.96 -2.39
C ALA A 159 -9.99 -17.75 -0.90
N GLN A 160 -11.26 -17.81 -0.49
CA GLN A 160 -11.70 -17.75 0.90
C GLN A 160 -12.43 -19.04 1.28
N LYS A 161 -12.34 -19.45 2.55
CA LYS A 161 -13.19 -20.52 3.10
C LYS A 161 -14.28 -19.89 3.96
N GLU A 162 -15.54 -20.28 3.75
CA GLU A 162 -16.69 -19.66 4.44
C GLU A 162 -16.70 -19.87 5.95
N ASP A 163 -16.16 -21.00 6.42
CA ASP A 163 -16.54 -21.47 7.75
C ASP A 163 -15.81 -20.77 8.91
N TRP A 164 -14.65 -20.10 8.71
CA TRP A 164 -13.85 -19.59 9.84
C TRP A 164 -13.08 -18.29 9.50
N ASN A 165 -13.45 -17.18 10.16
CA ASN A 165 -12.63 -15.97 10.36
C ASN A 165 -12.01 -15.29 9.11
N LEU A 166 -12.65 -15.34 7.93
CA LEU A 166 -12.15 -14.68 6.70
C LEU A 166 -10.68 -15.04 6.39
N LYS A 167 -10.35 -16.34 6.46
CA LYS A 167 -9.04 -16.84 6.01
C LYS A 167 -8.92 -16.78 4.49
N TYR A 168 -7.82 -16.21 4.01
CA TYR A 168 -7.44 -16.25 2.60
C TYR A 168 -6.44 -17.38 2.34
N TYR A 169 -6.57 -17.98 1.18
CA TYR A 169 -5.70 -19.02 0.66
C TYR A 169 -5.28 -18.65 -0.76
N PHE A 170 -4.19 -19.25 -1.23
CA PHE A 170 -3.79 -19.18 -2.61
C PHE A 170 -3.67 -20.58 -3.20
N VAL A 171 -4.35 -20.82 -4.33
CA VAL A 171 -4.38 -22.09 -5.04
C VAL A 171 -3.56 -21.97 -6.32
N TYR A 172 -2.52 -22.78 -6.47
CA TYR A 172 -1.67 -22.78 -7.66
C TYR A 172 -2.38 -23.39 -8.87
N PRO A 173 -2.28 -22.78 -10.07
CA PRO A 173 -2.91 -23.29 -11.28
C PRO A 173 -2.40 -24.68 -11.71
N GLU A 174 -1.08 -24.86 -11.71
CA GLU A 174 -0.44 -26.06 -12.26
C GLU A 174 -0.49 -27.26 -11.31
N THR A 175 -0.20 -27.03 -10.03
CA THR A 175 -0.02 -28.11 -9.05
C THR A 175 -1.23 -28.33 -8.17
N ARG A 176 -2.23 -27.43 -8.22
CA ARG A 176 -3.35 -27.37 -7.26
C ARG A 176 -2.93 -27.28 -5.80
N ARG A 177 -1.64 -27.04 -5.51
CA ARG A 177 -1.12 -26.82 -4.15
C ARG A 177 -1.86 -25.63 -3.54
N VAL A 178 -2.16 -25.72 -2.25
CA VAL A 178 -2.74 -24.62 -1.48
C VAL A 178 -1.75 -24.12 -0.45
N VAL A 179 -1.66 -22.81 -0.33
CA VAL A 179 -0.90 -22.14 0.71
C VAL A 179 -1.80 -21.19 1.49
N ALA A 180 -1.54 -21.05 2.80
CA ALA A 180 -2.21 -20.07 3.65
C ALA A 180 -1.68 -18.67 3.33
N VAL A 181 -2.56 -17.73 3.02
CA VAL A 181 -2.16 -16.32 2.92
C VAL A 181 -2.02 -15.77 4.35
N PRO A 182 -0.88 -15.14 4.70
CA PRO A 182 -0.71 -14.53 6.01
C PRO A 182 -1.83 -13.54 6.32
N TYR A 183 -2.34 -13.62 7.54
CA TYR A 183 -3.34 -12.68 8.02
C TYR A 183 -2.77 -11.28 8.21
N TRP A 184 -3.66 -10.29 8.20
CA TRP A 184 -3.33 -8.88 8.40
C TRP A 184 -2.50 -8.61 9.67
N ASN A 185 -2.80 -9.32 10.76
CA ASN A 185 -2.08 -9.15 12.03
C ASN A 185 -0.65 -9.68 12.02
N VAL A 186 -0.27 -10.49 11.03
CA VAL A 186 1.08 -11.04 10.86
C VAL A 186 1.80 -10.33 9.72
N ASN A 187 1.13 -10.17 8.58
CA ASN A 187 1.64 -9.45 7.43
C ASN A 187 0.50 -8.74 6.70
N PRO A 188 0.36 -7.41 6.84
CA PRO A 188 -0.72 -6.65 6.23
C PRO A 188 -0.66 -6.62 4.69
N ASP A 189 0.48 -6.95 4.07
CA ASP A 189 0.67 -6.96 2.62
C ASP A 189 0.51 -8.36 1.99
N GLY A 190 0.37 -9.42 2.81
CA GLY A 190 0.33 -10.80 2.34
C GLY A 190 -0.78 -11.05 1.31
N ILE A 191 -1.99 -10.57 1.61
CA ILE A 191 -3.14 -10.66 0.69
C ILE A 191 -2.98 -9.77 -0.55
N ASN A 192 -2.33 -8.61 -0.43
CA ASN A 192 -2.08 -7.73 -1.57
C ASN A 192 -1.17 -8.40 -2.59
N VAL A 193 -0.06 -8.98 -2.12
CA VAL A 193 0.89 -9.73 -2.94
C VAL A 193 0.22 -10.96 -3.59
N ALA A 194 -0.54 -11.74 -2.82
CA ALA A 194 -1.27 -12.90 -3.34
C ALA A 194 -2.28 -12.51 -4.41
N TYR A 195 -3.00 -11.40 -4.21
CA TYR A 195 -3.98 -10.89 -5.16
C TYR A 195 -3.33 -10.43 -6.46
N CYS A 196 -2.23 -9.67 -6.40
CA CYS A 196 -1.49 -9.29 -7.60
C CYS A 196 -0.96 -10.50 -8.37
N TYR A 197 -0.48 -11.53 -7.67
CA TYR A 197 -0.07 -12.76 -8.33
C TYR A 197 -1.26 -13.45 -9.02
N SER A 198 -2.42 -13.53 -8.34
CA SER A 198 -3.66 -14.05 -8.90
C SER A 198 -4.06 -13.35 -10.20
N ARG A 199 -3.93 -12.02 -10.26
CA ARG A 199 -4.23 -11.24 -11.48
C ARG A 199 -3.23 -11.44 -12.61
N SER A 200 -1.99 -11.79 -12.28
CA SER A 200 -0.96 -12.11 -13.29
C SER A 200 -1.21 -13.47 -13.94
N ILE A 201 -1.69 -14.45 -13.18
CA ILE A 201 -1.96 -15.81 -13.70
C ILE A 201 -3.26 -15.89 -14.50
N ASP A 202 -4.23 -15.00 -14.22
CA ASP A 202 -5.55 -15.02 -14.85
C ASP A 202 -5.73 -14.00 -16.00
N GLY A 203 -4.65 -13.27 -16.33
CA GLY A 203 -4.64 -12.35 -17.46
C GLY A 203 -5.32 -11.00 -17.21
N ARG A 204 -5.92 -10.74 -16.04
CA ARG A 204 -6.51 -9.43 -15.70
C ARG A 204 -5.48 -8.30 -15.67
N GLY A 205 -4.20 -8.62 -15.45
CA GLY A 205 -3.12 -7.65 -15.33
C GLY A 205 -3.20 -6.83 -14.04
N ASN A 206 -2.10 -6.17 -13.68
CA ASN A 206 -2.04 -5.31 -12.48
C ASN A 206 -1.99 -3.80 -12.81
N GLY A 207 -1.95 -3.45 -14.09
CA GLY A 207 -1.89 -2.05 -14.51
C GLY A 207 -1.36 -1.87 -15.92
N LYS A 208 -1.09 -0.61 -16.24
CA LYS A 208 -0.59 -0.14 -17.54
C LYS A 208 0.51 0.91 -17.34
N TYR A 209 1.37 1.05 -18.33
CA TYR A 209 2.38 2.10 -18.38
C TYR A 209 2.34 2.79 -19.75
N SER A 210 2.06 4.09 -19.75
CA SER A 210 2.14 4.94 -20.95
C SER A 210 3.58 5.40 -21.16
N LEU A 211 4.20 4.96 -22.26
CA LEU A 211 5.53 5.39 -22.69
C LEU A 211 5.52 6.88 -23.06
N LYS A 212 4.44 7.33 -23.70
CA LYS A 212 4.26 8.72 -24.15
C LYS A 212 4.23 9.70 -22.98
N ASP A 213 3.44 9.40 -21.95
CA ASP A 213 3.19 10.31 -20.83
C ASP A 213 4.06 9.99 -19.60
N LYS A 214 4.91 8.94 -19.70
CA LYS A 214 5.73 8.40 -18.61
C LYS A 214 4.89 8.19 -17.34
N ARG A 215 3.75 7.53 -17.50
CA ARG A 215 2.73 7.45 -16.45
C ARG A 215 2.37 6.01 -16.18
N MET A 216 2.33 5.68 -14.90
CA MET A 216 1.97 4.35 -14.43
C MET A 216 0.55 4.36 -13.86
N TYR A 217 -0.28 3.47 -14.38
CA TYR A 217 -1.68 3.28 -14.00
C TYR A 217 -1.79 1.92 -13.33
N ILE A 218 -2.05 1.88 -12.03
CA ILE A 218 -2.06 0.64 -11.24
C ILE A 218 -3.46 0.40 -10.70
N THR A 219 -3.96 -0.84 -10.77
CA THR A 219 -5.20 -1.18 -10.07
C THR A 219 -5.05 -0.92 -8.57
N SER A 220 -5.90 -0.08 -8.00
CA SER A 220 -5.74 0.34 -6.60
C SER A 220 -6.06 -0.79 -5.61
N TYR A 221 -7.02 -1.64 -5.97
CA TYR A 221 -7.47 -2.73 -5.12
C TYR A 221 -6.33 -3.72 -4.91
N ARG A 222 -5.93 -3.88 -3.64
CA ARG A 222 -4.89 -4.83 -3.19
C ARG A 222 -3.50 -4.58 -3.80
N PHE A 223 -3.18 -3.34 -4.19
CA PHE A 223 -1.82 -3.01 -4.60
C PHE A 223 -0.82 -3.11 -3.42
N PRO A 224 0.35 -3.74 -3.57
CA PRO A 224 1.31 -3.89 -2.48
C PRO A 224 1.78 -2.54 -1.90
N ILE A 225 1.74 -2.43 -0.58
CA ILE A 225 1.97 -1.18 0.16
C ILE A 225 3.37 -0.62 -0.12
N LEU A 226 4.39 -1.47 -0.14
CA LEU A 226 5.76 -1.01 -0.38
C LEU A 226 5.96 -0.49 -1.80
N LEU A 227 5.29 -1.09 -2.80
CA LEU A 227 5.34 -0.61 -4.19
C LEU A 227 4.61 0.73 -4.31
N TYR A 228 3.47 0.88 -3.63
CA TYR A 228 2.76 2.16 -3.51
C TYR A 228 3.66 3.26 -2.94
N ARG A 229 4.32 3.01 -1.80
CA ARG A 229 5.23 3.98 -1.16
C ARG A 229 6.38 4.42 -2.09
N ILE A 230 6.99 3.47 -2.82
CA ILE A 230 8.08 3.77 -3.75
C ILE A 230 7.58 4.66 -4.91
N LEU A 231 6.44 4.34 -5.50
CA LEU A 231 5.86 5.12 -6.60
C LEU A 231 5.36 6.50 -6.15
N LEU A 232 4.81 6.57 -4.93
CA LEU A 232 4.41 7.82 -4.28
C LEU A 232 5.62 8.75 -4.11
N LEU A 233 6.69 8.26 -3.48
CA LEU A 233 7.92 9.02 -3.28
C LEU A 233 8.57 9.44 -4.60
N GLU A 234 8.62 8.54 -5.58
CA GLU A 234 9.19 8.84 -6.90
C GLU A 234 8.43 9.98 -7.57
N SER A 235 7.10 9.92 -7.61
CA SER A 235 6.26 10.96 -8.19
C SER A 235 6.46 12.30 -7.49
N LEU A 236 6.40 12.31 -6.16
CA LEU A 236 6.52 13.53 -5.35
C LEU A 236 7.90 14.18 -5.48
N LEU A 237 8.98 13.37 -5.51
CA LEU A 237 10.34 13.85 -5.70
C LEU A 237 10.61 14.36 -7.12
N GLU A 238 9.89 13.86 -8.13
CA GLU A 238 9.88 14.42 -9.49
C GLU A 238 8.88 15.58 -9.64
N GLY A 239 8.21 15.95 -8.55
CA GLY A 239 7.37 17.11 -8.44
C GLY A 239 5.93 16.98 -8.91
N ASN A 240 5.45 15.74 -8.98
CA ASN A 240 4.10 15.43 -9.38
C ASN A 240 3.33 14.82 -8.21
N THR A 241 2.04 15.11 -8.13
CA THR A 241 1.14 14.54 -7.11
C THR A 241 0.42 13.33 -7.70
N PRO A 242 0.61 12.11 -7.17
CA PRO A 242 -0.20 10.96 -7.53
C PRO A 242 -1.68 11.20 -7.17
N PHE A 243 -2.57 10.61 -7.94
CA PHE A 243 -4.00 10.72 -7.70
C PHE A 243 -4.72 9.39 -7.97
N PHE A 244 -5.97 9.33 -7.51
CA PHE A 244 -6.83 8.18 -7.67
C PHE A 244 -7.98 8.53 -8.61
N GLU A 245 -8.19 7.70 -9.64
CA GLU A 245 -9.26 7.88 -10.61
C GLU A 245 -9.78 6.52 -11.06
N GLN A 246 -11.10 6.31 -11.04
CA GLN A 246 -11.76 5.12 -11.58
C GLN A 246 -11.16 3.77 -11.14
N GLY A 247 -10.77 3.64 -9.86
CA GLY A 247 -10.19 2.39 -9.36
C GLY A 247 -8.70 2.20 -9.66
N LEU A 248 -8.04 3.24 -10.19
CA LEU A 248 -6.62 3.23 -10.50
C LEU A 248 -5.87 4.25 -9.64
N TYR A 249 -4.69 3.85 -9.15
CA TYR A 249 -3.65 4.79 -8.74
C TYR A 249 -2.88 5.24 -9.97
N ILE A 250 -2.72 6.55 -10.12
CA ILE A 250 -2.03 7.17 -11.24
C ILE A 250 -0.78 7.87 -10.71
N PHE A 251 0.38 7.40 -11.17
CA PHE A 251 1.70 7.90 -10.79
C PHE A 251 2.36 8.58 -12.00
N PRO A 252 2.48 9.92 -12.00
CA PRO A 252 3.08 10.66 -13.11
C PRO A 252 4.61 10.61 -13.09
N ASN A 253 5.22 10.82 -14.26
CA ASN A 253 6.67 10.93 -14.46
C ASN A 253 7.50 9.76 -13.89
N ILE A 254 6.95 8.54 -13.98
CA ILE A 254 7.65 7.32 -13.60
C ILE A 254 8.58 6.91 -14.74
N ASN A 255 9.88 6.79 -14.46
CA ASN A 255 10.89 6.39 -15.44
C ASN A 255 10.64 4.95 -15.94
N LEU A 256 10.92 4.68 -17.22
CA LEU A 256 10.78 3.34 -17.83
C LEU A 256 11.55 2.25 -17.06
N ASN A 257 12.73 2.55 -16.51
CA ASN A 257 13.49 1.58 -15.71
C ASN A 257 12.76 1.20 -14.42
N ILE A 258 12.03 2.14 -13.81
CA ILE A 258 11.18 1.87 -12.64
C ILE A 258 10.00 1.03 -13.08
N ALA A 259 9.35 1.38 -14.20
CA ALA A 259 8.25 0.60 -14.74
C ALA A 259 8.63 -0.85 -15.05
N ASN A 260 9.80 -1.07 -15.64
CA ASN A 260 10.35 -2.39 -15.90
C ASN A 260 10.55 -3.20 -14.60
N GLN A 261 11.05 -2.57 -13.53
CA GLN A 261 11.19 -3.25 -12.24
C GLN A 261 9.85 -3.57 -11.59
N ILE A 262 8.88 -2.65 -11.63
CA ILE A 262 7.52 -2.92 -11.15
C ILE A 262 6.89 -4.06 -11.93
N ASN A 263 7.03 -4.07 -13.27
CA ASN A 263 6.51 -5.15 -14.11
C ASN A 263 7.14 -6.50 -13.75
N ARG A 264 8.47 -6.55 -13.57
CA ARG A 264 9.18 -7.75 -13.10
C ARG A 264 8.61 -8.24 -11.76
N ILE A 265 8.48 -7.36 -10.78
CA ILE A 265 7.98 -7.70 -9.44
C ILE A 265 6.56 -8.25 -9.52
N LEU A 266 5.70 -7.60 -10.32
CA LEU A 266 4.31 -8.00 -10.55
C LEU A 266 4.17 -9.15 -11.56
N ASN A 267 5.23 -9.92 -11.80
CA ASN A 267 5.20 -11.11 -12.65
C ASN A 267 4.75 -10.81 -14.10
N ASN A 268 5.33 -9.77 -14.71
CA ASN A 268 5.14 -9.34 -16.09
C ASN A 268 3.67 -9.03 -16.47
N SER A 269 2.94 -8.42 -15.55
CA SER A 269 1.50 -8.16 -15.69
C SER A 269 1.13 -6.68 -15.85
N ILE A 270 2.10 -5.83 -16.19
CA ILE A 270 1.88 -4.44 -16.60
C ILE A 270 1.87 -4.38 -18.13
N GLN A 271 0.80 -3.82 -18.70
CA GLN A 271 0.70 -3.57 -20.14
C GLN A 271 1.43 -2.27 -20.51
N TYR A 272 2.14 -2.26 -21.63
CA TYR A 272 2.85 -1.07 -22.13
C TYR A 272 2.09 -0.50 -23.32
N GLU A 273 1.82 0.80 -23.27
CA GLU A 273 1.08 1.57 -24.27
C GLU A 273 1.90 2.77 -24.76
#